data_AF-A0A399ZL57-F1
#
_entry.id   AF-A0A399ZL57-F1
#
_cell.length_a   1.000
_cell.length_b   1.000
_cell.length_c   1.000
_cell.angle_alpha   90.00
_cell.angle_beta   90.00
_cell.angle_gamma   90.00
#
_symmetry.space_group_name_H-M   'P 1'
#
loop_
_entity.id
_entity.type
_entity.pdbx_description
1 polymer ?
#
loop_
_entity_poly.entity_id
_entity_poly.type
_entity_poly.pdbx_seq_one_letter_code
_entity_poly.pdbx_strand_id
1 'polypeptide(L)'
;MYAETIQEYRAHLQDELDGAMLYQALAEVEKDPKLAEVYRRLAAVERQHAEVWKERLERNGLPVPTHQPSWRTRTLIWLAKRLGVGAVLPSITTLEQIDAHKYRIGGDGATMAADERSHARLLRHITQPLQGGLEGGALAQIEGRHRAGGGNALRAAVLGANDGLVSNLSLVMGVAGAALPSGTILITGLAGLLAGAGSMALGEWLSVQSSRELYQRQLAIEEAEIASNPDEEAEELALIYQARGLDEEQARAIATQILQDEANALQTLAREELGIDPQELGGSAWEAALTSFLLFAVGAIIPVVSFIFLSGTAAIVASVLLSTAGLFAIGAGITLFTGRSILSSGTRQVLFGLAAAALTFLVGRLIGVNLGG
;
A
#
# COMPACT_ATOMS: atom_id res chain seq x y z
N MET A 1 40.11 10.89 -12.00
CA MET A 1 39.86 12.02 -11.10
C MET A 1 39.11 13.17 -11.76
N TYR A 2 39.55 13.77 -12.89
CA TYR A 2 38.81 14.90 -13.48
C TYR A 2 37.52 14.52 -14.26
N ALA A 3 37.45 13.33 -14.88
CA ALA A 3 36.31 12.95 -15.72
C ALA A 3 35.06 12.49 -14.94
N GLU A 4 35.24 11.85 -13.78
CA GLU A 4 34.14 11.39 -12.91
C GLU A 4 33.37 12.60 -12.34
N THR A 5 34.08 13.62 -11.86
CA THR A 5 33.48 14.86 -11.31
C THR A 5 32.66 15.65 -12.34
N ILE A 6 32.99 15.56 -13.64
CA ILE A 6 32.28 16.26 -14.72
C ILE A 6 30.95 15.59 -15.04
N GLN A 7 30.93 14.25 -15.06
CA GLN A 7 29.69 13.50 -15.26
C GLN A 7 28.74 13.69 -14.08
N GLU A 8 29.28 13.73 -12.86
CA GLU A 8 28.53 14.02 -11.65
C GLU A 8 27.88 15.41 -11.71
N TYR A 9 28.62 16.47 -12.04
CA TYR A 9 28.05 17.83 -12.13
C TYR A 9 26.94 17.96 -13.18
N ARG A 10 27.06 17.23 -14.29
CA ARG A 10 26.02 17.20 -15.33
C ARG A 10 24.80 16.39 -14.89
N ALA A 11 25.00 15.30 -14.15
CA ALA A 11 23.92 14.51 -13.58
C ALA A 11 23.15 15.33 -12.54
N HIS A 12 23.84 16.01 -11.62
CA HIS A 12 23.21 16.92 -10.66
C HIS A 12 22.44 18.04 -11.37
N LEU A 13 23.05 18.75 -12.32
CA LEU A 13 22.34 19.78 -13.08
C LEU A 13 21.07 19.24 -13.76
N GLN A 14 21.11 18.00 -14.28
CA GLN A 14 19.97 17.37 -14.92
C GLN A 14 18.87 17.02 -13.91
N ASP A 15 19.23 16.47 -12.76
CA ASP A 15 18.31 16.09 -11.68
C ASP A 15 17.55 17.34 -11.17
N GLU A 16 18.27 18.44 -10.92
CA GLU A 16 17.72 19.73 -10.41
C GLU A 16 16.75 20.38 -11.42
N LEU A 17 17.10 20.34 -12.72
CA LEU A 17 16.23 20.86 -13.77
C LEU A 17 14.99 19.98 -14.00
N ASP A 18 15.12 18.66 -13.83
CA ASP A 18 14.00 17.72 -13.86
C ASP A 18 13.07 17.92 -12.66
N GLY A 19 13.61 18.12 -11.46
CA GLY A 19 12.87 18.45 -10.23
C GLY A 19 12.10 19.77 -10.37
N ALA A 20 12.79 20.83 -10.80
CA ALA A 20 12.18 22.14 -11.08
C ALA A 20 11.01 22.04 -12.07
N MET A 21 11.16 21.24 -13.14
CA MET A 21 10.11 21.06 -14.13
C MET A 21 8.93 20.27 -13.58
N LEU A 22 9.20 19.21 -12.81
CA LEU A 22 8.17 18.40 -12.18
C LEU A 22 7.34 19.22 -11.20
N TYR A 23 7.97 19.91 -10.25
CA TYR A 23 7.26 20.75 -9.27
C TYR A 23 6.46 21.88 -9.92
N GLN A 24 7.00 22.51 -10.96
CA GLN A 24 6.24 23.50 -11.72
C GLN A 24 4.97 22.91 -12.33
N ALA A 25 5.06 21.70 -12.91
CA ALA A 25 3.91 21.04 -13.50
C ALA A 25 2.90 20.57 -12.44
N LEU A 26 3.34 20.16 -11.25
CA LEU A 26 2.44 19.84 -10.14
C LEU A 26 1.68 21.08 -9.67
N ALA A 27 2.38 22.22 -9.55
CA ALA A 27 1.75 23.48 -9.17
C ALA A 27 0.65 23.95 -10.13
N GLU A 28 0.81 23.68 -11.43
CA GLU A 28 -0.19 24.02 -12.46
C GLU A 28 -1.43 23.12 -12.41
N VAL A 29 -1.27 21.89 -11.91
CA VAL A 29 -2.35 20.88 -11.87
C VAL A 29 -3.05 20.88 -10.50
N GLU A 30 -2.35 21.28 -9.45
CA GLU A 30 -2.86 21.30 -8.09
C GLU A 30 -4.06 22.26 -7.94
N LYS A 31 -5.11 21.77 -7.27
CA LYS A 31 -6.36 22.49 -7.07
C LYS A 31 -6.32 23.36 -5.82
N ASP A 32 -5.57 22.96 -4.80
CA ASP A 32 -5.40 23.77 -3.58
C ASP A 32 -4.38 24.90 -3.86
N PRO A 33 -4.80 26.18 -3.79
CA PRO A 33 -3.91 27.32 -4.06
C PRO A 33 -2.73 27.42 -3.08
N LYS A 34 -2.90 26.95 -1.84
CA LYS A 34 -1.81 26.94 -0.84
C LYS A 34 -0.78 25.88 -1.22
N LEU A 35 -1.23 24.70 -1.62
CA LEU A 35 -0.34 23.60 -2.00
C LEU A 35 0.38 23.88 -3.33
N ALA A 36 -0.34 24.48 -4.29
CA ALA A 36 0.24 24.97 -5.54
C ALA A 36 1.34 26.03 -5.32
N GLU A 37 1.21 26.88 -4.27
CA GLU A 37 2.25 27.81 -3.87
C GLU A 37 3.48 27.08 -3.31
N VAL A 38 3.31 26.01 -2.52
CA VAL A 38 4.43 25.21 -2.02
C VAL A 38 5.21 24.60 -3.18
N TYR A 39 4.55 23.94 -4.14
CA TYR A 39 5.22 23.39 -5.31
C TYR A 39 5.92 24.47 -6.16
N ARG A 40 5.37 25.69 -6.27
CA ARG A 40 6.06 26.81 -6.95
C ARG A 40 7.33 27.24 -6.23
N ARG A 41 7.34 27.20 -4.89
CA ARG A 41 8.52 27.51 -4.08
C ARG A 41 9.59 26.43 -4.24
N LEU A 42 9.21 25.14 -4.14
CA LEU A 42 10.12 24.02 -4.40
C LEU A 42 10.75 24.15 -5.79
N ALA A 43 9.93 24.36 -6.83
CA ALA A 43 10.42 24.59 -8.19
C ALA A 43 11.36 25.80 -8.32
N ALA A 44 11.24 26.81 -7.47
CA ALA A 44 12.13 27.96 -7.48
C ALA A 44 13.48 27.65 -6.83
N VAL A 45 13.49 26.86 -5.75
CA VAL A 45 14.72 26.41 -5.07
C VAL A 45 15.54 25.51 -5.98
N GLU A 46 14.93 24.49 -6.59
CA GLU A 46 15.58 23.61 -7.57
C GLU A 46 16.23 24.38 -8.74
N ARG A 47 15.59 25.47 -9.21
CA ARG A 47 16.19 26.34 -10.24
C ARG A 47 17.42 27.08 -9.73
N GLN A 48 17.42 27.51 -8.47
CA GLN A 48 18.58 28.15 -7.86
C GLN A 48 19.73 27.16 -7.73
N HIS A 49 19.44 25.93 -7.29
CA HIS A 49 20.42 24.87 -7.22
C HIS A 49 20.99 24.51 -8.60
N ALA A 50 20.13 24.41 -9.62
CA ALA A 50 20.55 24.22 -11.01
C ALA A 50 21.51 25.34 -11.50
N GLU A 51 21.25 26.61 -11.17
CA GLU A 51 22.17 27.71 -11.53
C GLU A 51 23.53 27.58 -10.83
N VAL A 52 23.59 27.11 -9.57
CA VAL A 52 24.87 26.83 -8.90
C VAL A 52 25.67 25.75 -9.63
N TRP A 53 25.02 24.67 -10.08
CA TRP A 53 25.69 23.63 -10.86
C TRP A 53 26.14 24.11 -12.24
N LYS A 54 25.35 24.97 -12.86
CA LYS A 54 25.69 25.62 -14.13
C LYS A 54 26.90 26.54 -13.99
N GLU A 55 26.94 27.38 -12.97
CA GLU A 55 28.11 28.21 -12.65
C GLU A 55 29.36 27.36 -12.40
N ARG A 56 29.21 26.22 -11.71
CA ARG A 56 30.32 25.28 -11.49
C ARG A 56 30.83 24.69 -12.80
N LEU A 57 29.95 24.29 -13.73
CA LEU A 57 30.35 23.82 -15.05
C LEU A 57 31.09 24.93 -15.83
N GLU A 58 30.57 26.16 -15.82
CA GLU A 58 31.15 27.30 -16.52
C GLU A 58 32.53 27.69 -15.95
N ARG A 59 32.69 27.75 -14.62
CA ARG A 59 33.97 28.03 -13.95
C ARG A 59 35.03 26.98 -14.25
N ASN A 60 34.63 25.74 -14.51
CA ASN A 60 35.53 24.67 -14.93
C ASN A 60 35.75 24.62 -16.46
N GLY A 61 35.24 25.61 -17.20
CA GLY A 61 35.41 25.72 -18.66
C GLY A 61 34.63 24.67 -19.45
N LEU A 62 33.59 24.08 -18.86
CA LEU A 62 32.81 23.00 -19.46
C LEU A 62 31.53 23.54 -20.11
N PRO A 63 31.12 23.00 -21.27
CA PRO A 63 29.86 23.40 -21.89
C PRO A 63 28.69 22.92 -21.03
N VAL A 64 27.76 23.85 -20.76
CA VAL A 64 26.49 23.58 -20.11
C VAL A 64 25.59 22.81 -21.08
N PRO A 65 25.15 21.58 -20.75
CA PRO A 65 24.27 20.82 -21.62
C PRO A 65 22.91 21.51 -21.74
N THR A 66 22.28 21.41 -22.91
CA THR A 66 20.89 21.84 -23.08
C THR A 66 19.96 20.84 -22.39
N HIS A 67 19.10 21.33 -21.51
CA HIS A 67 18.19 20.50 -20.75
C HIS A 67 17.15 19.84 -21.66
N GLN A 68 17.08 18.51 -21.59
CA GLN A 68 15.96 17.74 -22.10
C GLN A 68 15.34 16.98 -20.94
N PRO A 69 14.03 17.11 -20.70
CA PRO A 69 13.40 16.45 -19.57
C PRO A 69 13.56 14.94 -19.69
N SER A 70 13.97 14.28 -18.60
CA SER A 70 14.10 12.82 -18.64
C SER A 70 12.76 12.16 -18.96
N TRP A 71 12.82 10.97 -19.56
CA TRP A 71 11.61 10.21 -19.89
C TRP A 71 10.74 9.96 -18.64
N ARG A 72 11.39 9.81 -17.48
CA ARG A 72 10.75 9.64 -16.17
C ARG A 72 9.99 10.90 -15.78
N THR A 73 10.62 12.06 -15.79
CA THR A 73 9.98 13.35 -15.49
C THR A 73 8.78 13.59 -16.39
N ARG A 74 8.91 13.32 -17.69
CA ARG A 74 7.80 13.43 -18.65
C ARG A 74 6.63 12.51 -18.31
N THR A 75 6.93 11.29 -17.86
CA THR A 75 5.91 10.30 -17.47
C THR A 75 5.19 10.73 -16.20
N LEU A 76 5.94 11.21 -15.19
CA LEU A 76 5.36 11.72 -13.94
C LEU A 76 4.48 12.95 -14.18
N ILE A 77 4.92 13.90 -15.01
CA ILE A 77 4.09 15.05 -15.40
C ILE A 77 2.81 14.61 -16.11
N TRP A 78 2.91 13.63 -17.02
CA TRP A 78 1.74 13.09 -17.71
C TRP A 78 0.75 12.44 -16.74
N LEU A 79 1.26 11.61 -15.82
CA LEU A 79 0.44 10.97 -14.77
C LEU A 79 -0.21 12.01 -13.87
N ALA A 80 0.53 13.02 -13.42
CA ALA A 80 0.00 14.12 -12.60
C ALA A 80 -1.15 14.84 -13.31
N LYS A 81 -0.97 15.21 -14.59
CA LYS A 81 -1.99 15.88 -15.40
C LYS A 81 -3.24 15.02 -15.64
N ARG A 82 -3.10 13.70 -15.69
CA ARG A 82 -4.19 12.78 -16.05
C ARG A 82 -4.94 12.22 -14.85
N LEU A 83 -4.23 11.91 -13.77
CA LEU A 83 -4.73 11.23 -12.58
C LEU A 83 -4.74 12.12 -11.32
N GLY A 84 -4.14 13.32 -11.41
CA GLY A 84 -3.97 14.24 -10.29
C GLY A 84 -2.62 14.08 -9.60
N VAL A 85 -2.23 15.09 -8.81
CA VAL A 85 -0.95 15.17 -8.10
C VAL A 85 -0.75 14.00 -7.13
N GLY A 86 -1.82 13.58 -6.45
CA GLY A 86 -1.78 12.45 -5.49
C GLY A 86 -1.29 11.12 -6.07
N ALA A 87 -1.47 10.87 -7.36
CA ALA A 87 -1.04 9.62 -8.00
C ALA A 87 0.48 9.53 -8.19
N VAL A 88 1.19 10.66 -8.18
CA VAL A 88 2.64 10.71 -8.43
C VAL A 88 3.46 11.02 -7.18
N LEU A 89 2.82 11.60 -6.16
CA LEU A 89 3.44 12.01 -4.90
C LEU A 89 4.35 10.93 -4.26
N PRO A 90 3.95 9.65 -4.14
CA PRO A 90 4.81 8.60 -3.56
C PRO A 90 6.10 8.34 -4.36
N SER A 91 6.05 8.53 -5.68
CA SER A 91 7.21 8.36 -6.54
C SER A 91 8.19 9.53 -6.42
N ILE A 92 7.69 10.71 -6.05
CA ILE A 92 8.46 11.94 -5.85
C ILE A 92 9.14 11.90 -4.49
N THR A 93 8.42 11.57 -3.42
CA THR A 93 9.02 11.42 -2.09
C THR A 93 10.14 10.39 -2.05
N THR A 94 10.01 9.31 -2.82
CA THR A 94 11.07 8.30 -2.95
C THR A 94 12.31 8.83 -3.69
N LEU A 95 12.14 9.77 -4.63
CA LEU A 95 13.24 10.40 -5.35
C LEU A 95 14.04 11.32 -4.45
N GLU A 96 13.35 12.20 -3.72
CA GLU A 96 13.93 13.16 -2.80
C GLU A 96 14.78 12.47 -1.71
N GLN A 97 14.31 11.33 -1.19
CA GLN A 97 15.06 10.54 -0.21
C GLN A 97 16.37 9.95 -0.78
N ILE A 98 16.39 9.61 -2.08
CA ILE A 98 17.57 9.11 -2.77
C ILE A 98 18.55 10.26 -3.06
N ASP A 99 18.04 11.46 -3.33
CA ASP A 99 18.82 12.63 -3.71
C ASP A 99 19.46 13.35 -2.50
N ALA A 100 18.80 13.36 -1.33
CA ALA A 100 19.35 13.93 -0.09
C ALA A 100 20.71 13.32 0.34
N HIS A 101 20.98 12.06 -0.05
CA HIS A 101 22.25 11.38 0.23
C HIS A 101 23.41 11.79 -0.71
N LYS A 102 23.14 12.54 -1.78
CA LYS A 102 24.13 12.87 -2.82
C LYS A 102 25.01 14.08 -2.50
N TYR A 103 24.62 14.99 -1.62
CA TYR A 103 25.31 16.28 -1.39
C TYR A 103 26.47 16.26 -0.36
N ARG A 104 27.15 15.12 -0.16
CA ARG A 104 28.29 14.99 0.78
C ARG A 104 29.61 15.66 0.33
N ILE A 105 29.57 16.63 -0.57
CA ILE A 105 30.76 17.30 -1.12
C ILE A 105 30.84 18.73 -0.55
N GLY A 106 31.91 19.02 0.21
CA GLY A 106 32.05 20.25 1.00
C GLY A 106 31.94 21.57 0.22
N GLY A 107 31.61 22.66 0.92
CA GLY A 107 31.33 23.99 0.37
C GLY A 107 29.83 24.32 0.39
N ASP A 108 29.31 24.98 -0.66
CA ASP A 108 27.88 25.34 -0.81
C ASP A 108 26.91 24.14 -0.79
N GLY A 109 27.45 22.91 -0.85
CA GLY A 109 26.66 21.67 -0.71
C GLY A 109 26.00 21.51 0.67
N ALA A 110 26.50 22.19 1.71
CA ALA A 110 25.87 22.18 3.03
C ALA A 110 24.51 22.91 3.04
N THR A 111 24.40 24.01 2.30
CA THR A 111 23.14 24.77 2.16
C THR A 111 22.14 23.98 1.32
N MET A 112 22.57 23.44 0.18
CA MET A 112 21.73 22.56 -0.65
C MET A 112 21.24 21.34 0.13
N ALA A 113 22.13 20.66 0.87
CA ALA A 113 21.73 19.52 1.71
C ALA A 113 20.74 19.90 2.82
N ALA A 114 20.71 21.15 3.29
CA ALA A 114 19.73 21.64 4.25
C ALA A 114 18.39 21.95 3.56
N ASP A 115 18.43 22.54 2.36
CA ASP A 115 17.26 22.79 1.53
C ASP A 115 16.58 21.46 1.14
N GLU A 116 17.34 20.45 0.69
CA GLU A 116 16.85 19.12 0.33
C GLU A 116 16.17 18.39 1.51
N ARG A 117 16.74 18.50 2.71
CA ARG A 117 16.12 17.97 3.93
C ARG A 117 14.80 18.68 4.24
N SER A 118 14.75 20.00 4.04
CA SER A 118 13.53 20.79 4.17
C SER A 118 12.47 20.42 3.12
N HIS A 119 12.87 20.17 1.87
CA HIS A 119 12.00 19.70 0.79
C HIS A 119 11.36 18.36 1.15
N ALA A 120 12.19 17.39 1.55
CA ALA A 120 11.75 16.07 1.96
C ALA A 120 10.76 16.14 3.14
N ARG A 121 11.04 16.98 4.16
CA ARG A 121 10.11 17.21 5.29
C ARG A 121 8.77 17.78 4.84
N LEU A 122 8.78 18.85 4.05
CA LEU A 122 7.55 19.48 3.56
C LEU A 122 6.73 18.51 2.70
N LEU A 123 7.39 17.73 1.85
CA LEU A 123 6.73 16.73 1.03
C LEU A 123 6.17 15.59 1.88
N ARG A 124 6.86 15.11 2.92
CA ARG A 124 6.29 14.13 3.87
C ARG A 124 4.99 14.66 4.51
N HIS A 125 4.96 15.94 4.90
CA HIS A 125 3.78 16.56 5.51
C HIS A 125 2.61 16.78 4.52
N ILE A 126 2.93 16.99 3.24
CA ILE A 126 1.95 17.10 2.15
C ILE A 126 1.44 15.72 1.71
N THR A 127 2.32 14.72 1.71
CA THR A 127 2.06 13.37 1.20
C THR A 127 1.47 12.45 2.24
N GLN A 128 1.53 12.77 3.54
CA GLN A 128 0.66 12.16 4.52
C GLN A 128 -0.76 12.64 4.26
N PRO A 129 -1.65 11.81 3.68
CA PRO A 129 -3.04 12.15 3.76
C PRO A 129 -3.46 11.94 5.22
N LEU A 130 -4.19 12.91 5.78
CA LEU A 130 -5.30 12.57 6.65
C LEU A 130 -6.11 11.49 5.90
N GLN A 131 -5.94 10.23 6.30
CA GLN A 131 -6.49 9.00 5.70
C GLN A 131 -5.79 8.46 4.44
N GLY A 132 -5.14 7.31 4.64
CA GLY A 132 -4.45 6.51 3.63
C GLY A 132 -5.25 6.23 2.36
N GLY A 133 -4.50 6.19 1.26
CA GLY A 133 -4.98 5.70 -0.02
C GLY A 133 -3.81 5.27 -0.88
N LEU A 134 -3.67 3.97 -1.13
CA LEU A 134 -3.41 3.35 -2.44
C LEU A 134 -3.68 1.82 -2.35
N GLU A 135 -4.40 1.33 -3.37
CA GLU A 135 -4.70 -0.05 -3.78
C GLU A 135 -5.54 -0.98 -2.88
N GLY A 136 -6.73 -1.32 -3.40
CA GLY A 136 -7.85 -2.02 -2.76
C GLY A 136 -7.65 -3.49 -2.37
N GLY A 137 -6.41 -3.98 -2.31
CA GLY A 137 -6.06 -5.24 -1.65
C GLY A 137 -5.42 -5.04 -0.28
N ALA A 138 -4.61 -3.98 -0.12
CA ALA A 138 -3.91 -3.63 1.12
C ALA A 138 -4.73 -2.68 2.02
N LEU A 139 -5.66 -1.90 1.43
CA LEU A 139 -6.52 -0.96 2.16
C LEU A 139 -7.46 -1.62 3.17
N ALA A 140 -7.83 -2.90 2.99
CA ALA A 140 -8.69 -3.59 3.96
C ALA A 140 -8.01 -3.80 5.32
N GLN A 141 -6.66 -3.75 5.35
CA GLN A 141 -5.83 -4.01 6.53
C GLN A 141 -5.14 -2.74 7.07
N ILE A 142 -4.84 -1.75 6.21
CA ILE A 142 -4.24 -0.47 6.63
C ILE A 142 -5.27 0.47 7.29
N GLU A 143 -6.54 0.42 6.89
CA GLU A 143 -7.63 1.17 7.57
C GLU A 143 -8.08 0.49 8.90
N GLY A 144 -7.52 -0.69 9.22
CA GLY A 144 -8.04 -1.61 10.24
C GLY A 144 -7.42 -1.55 11.63
N ARG A 145 -6.52 -0.60 11.94
CA ARG A 145 -5.73 -0.62 13.18
C ARG A 145 -6.22 0.23 14.35
N HIS A 146 -7.30 1.00 14.19
CA HIS A 146 -7.87 1.75 15.31
C HIS A 146 -9.36 1.46 15.54
N ARG A 147 -9.64 0.35 16.25
CA ARG A 147 -10.63 0.20 17.35
C ARG A 147 -11.02 -1.28 17.55
N ALA A 148 -10.77 -1.79 18.77
CA ALA A 148 -11.35 -2.99 19.40
C ALA A 148 -11.06 -4.37 18.76
N GLY A 149 -10.14 -5.12 19.38
CA GLY A 149 -9.61 -6.44 18.96
C GLY A 149 -10.58 -7.63 18.87
N GLY A 150 -11.90 -7.42 18.90
CA GLY A 150 -12.89 -8.48 18.67
C GLY A 150 -13.57 -8.44 17.30
N GLY A 151 -13.80 -7.24 16.74
CA GLY A 151 -14.56 -7.07 15.50
C GLY A 151 -13.74 -7.33 14.22
N ASN A 152 -12.45 -7.02 14.26
CA ASN A 152 -11.59 -7.07 13.07
C ASN A 152 -11.14 -8.48 12.71
N ALA A 153 -10.79 -9.31 13.71
CA ALA A 153 -10.45 -10.71 13.50
C ALA A 153 -11.65 -11.51 12.94
N LEU A 154 -12.85 -11.25 13.48
CA LEU A 154 -14.07 -11.91 13.02
C LEU A 154 -14.51 -11.42 11.63
N ARG A 155 -14.30 -10.14 11.29
CA ARG A 155 -14.49 -9.63 9.92
C ARG A 155 -13.55 -10.31 8.93
N ALA A 156 -12.26 -10.40 9.24
CA ALA A 156 -11.29 -11.10 8.40
C ALA A 156 -11.65 -12.59 8.23
N ALA A 157 -12.12 -13.23 9.30
CA ALA A 157 -12.61 -14.61 9.28
C ALA A 157 -13.79 -14.81 8.32
N VAL A 158 -14.77 -13.92 8.39
CA VAL A 158 -15.96 -13.98 7.52
C VAL A 158 -15.57 -13.72 6.06
N LEU A 159 -14.62 -12.83 5.80
CA LEU A 159 -14.11 -12.57 4.44
C LEU A 159 -13.35 -13.78 3.88
N GLY A 160 -12.46 -14.41 4.65
CA GLY A 160 -11.72 -15.59 4.20
C GLY A 160 -12.63 -16.80 3.92
N ALA A 161 -13.59 -17.07 4.80
CA ALA A 161 -14.59 -18.11 4.57
C ALA A 161 -15.48 -17.80 3.36
N ASN A 162 -15.83 -16.53 3.15
CA ASN A 162 -16.59 -16.14 1.98
C ASN A 162 -15.82 -16.37 0.68
N ASP A 163 -14.54 -15.96 0.65
CA ASP A 163 -13.70 -16.09 -0.54
C ASP A 163 -13.50 -17.57 -0.92
N GLY A 164 -13.23 -18.41 0.07
CA GLY A 164 -13.16 -19.87 -0.13
C GLY A 164 -14.45 -20.47 -0.68
N LEU A 165 -15.60 -20.08 -0.12
CA LEU A 165 -16.90 -20.59 -0.56
C LEU A 165 -17.20 -20.16 -2.00
N VAL A 166 -17.13 -18.86 -2.31
CA VAL A 166 -17.50 -18.33 -3.63
C VAL A 166 -16.55 -18.84 -4.71
N SER A 167 -15.23 -18.79 -4.47
CA SER A 167 -14.23 -19.23 -5.44
C SER A 167 -14.39 -20.72 -5.77
N ASN A 168 -14.51 -21.58 -4.75
CA ASN A 168 -14.57 -23.01 -4.97
C ASN A 168 -15.94 -23.47 -5.47
N LEU A 169 -17.04 -22.80 -5.09
CA LEU A 169 -18.36 -23.01 -5.70
C LEU A 169 -18.30 -22.68 -7.19
N SER A 170 -17.72 -21.55 -7.55
CA SER A 170 -17.60 -21.13 -8.96
C SER A 170 -16.77 -22.11 -9.77
N LEU A 171 -15.65 -22.60 -9.21
CA LEU A 171 -14.82 -23.62 -9.85
C LEU A 171 -15.61 -24.92 -10.09
N VAL A 172 -16.23 -25.46 -9.04
CA VAL A 172 -16.99 -26.72 -9.10
C VAL A 172 -18.18 -26.60 -10.05
N MET A 173 -18.90 -25.47 -10.06
CA MET A 173 -19.99 -25.24 -11.00
C MET A 173 -19.50 -25.10 -12.44
N GLY A 174 -18.32 -24.54 -12.69
CA GLY A 174 -17.72 -24.52 -14.02
C GLY A 174 -17.44 -25.92 -14.56
N VAL A 175 -16.84 -26.78 -13.74
CA VAL A 175 -16.58 -28.19 -14.10
C VAL A 175 -17.90 -28.97 -14.29
N ALA A 176 -18.89 -28.71 -13.43
CA ALA A 176 -20.22 -29.30 -13.56
C ALA A 176 -20.94 -28.86 -14.84
N GLY A 177 -20.78 -27.60 -15.25
CA GLY A 177 -21.32 -27.06 -16.50
C GLY A 177 -20.76 -27.76 -17.74
N ALA A 178 -19.51 -28.20 -17.68
CA ALA A 178 -18.86 -29.00 -18.73
C ALA A 178 -19.32 -30.48 -18.76
N ALA A 179 -20.31 -30.87 -17.95
CA ALA A 179 -20.88 -32.21 -17.88
C ALA A 179 -19.86 -33.32 -17.54
N LEU A 180 -18.84 -32.99 -16.75
CA LEU A 180 -17.82 -33.95 -16.33
C LEU A 180 -18.31 -34.87 -15.19
N PRO A 181 -17.73 -36.09 -15.04
CA PRO A 181 -18.09 -37.01 -13.98
C PRO A 181 -17.91 -36.42 -12.57
N SER A 182 -18.75 -36.83 -11.61
CA SER A 182 -18.71 -36.33 -10.23
C SER A 182 -17.36 -36.54 -9.54
N GLY A 183 -16.62 -37.61 -9.87
CA GLY A 183 -15.26 -37.83 -9.37
C GLY A 183 -14.27 -36.76 -9.83
N THR A 184 -14.38 -36.29 -11.09
CA THR A 184 -13.58 -35.18 -11.61
C THR A 184 -13.92 -33.89 -10.88
N ILE A 185 -15.21 -33.61 -10.67
CA ILE A 185 -15.66 -32.43 -9.93
C ILE A 185 -15.11 -32.43 -8.49
N LEU A 186 -15.16 -33.58 -7.80
CA LEU A 186 -14.62 -33.72 -6.45
C LEU A 186 -13.12 -33.45 -6.40
N ILE A 187 -12.35 -34.07 -7.30
CA ILE A 187 -10.90 -33.86 -7.36
C ILE A 187 -10.58 -32.40 -7.67
N THR A 188 -11.27 -31.78 -8.62
CA THR A 188 -11.07 -30.37 -8.95
C THR A 188 -11.43 -29.45 -7.78
N GLY A 189 -12.52 -29.72 -7.07
CA GLY A 189 -12.92 -28.94 -5.90
C GLY A 189 -11.95 -29.07 -4.71
N LEU A 190 -11.40 -30.27 -4.48
CA LEU A 190 -10.38 -30.49 -3.44
C LEU A 190 -9.04 -29.84 -3.83
N ALA A 191 -8.64 -29.95 -5.11
CA ALA A 191 -7.45 -29.28 -5.62
C ALA A 191 -7.58 -27.75 -5.55
N GLY A 192 -8.75 -27.21 -5.93
CA GLY A 192 -9.06 -25.79 -5.83
C GLY A 192 -9.05 -25.28 -4.40
N LEU A 193 -9.61 -26.05 -3.46
CA LEU A 193 -9.56 -25.76 -2.03
C LEU A 193 -8.11 -25.64 -1.55
N LEU A 194 -7.28 -26.66 -1.81
CA LEU A 194 -5.89 -26.68 -1.32
C LEU A 194 -5.04 -25.59 -1.99
N ALA A 195 -5.20 -25.39 -3.30
CA ALA A 195 -4.50 -24.35 -4.04
C ALA A 195 -4.89 -22.95 -3.56
N GLY A 196 -6.19 -22.70 -3.40
CA GLY A 196 -6.71 -21.42 -2.92
C GLY A 196 -6.29 -21.12 -1.47
N ALA A 197 -6.49 -22.08 -0.57
CA ALA A 197 -6.11 -21.93 0.84
C ALA A 197 -4.59 -21.73 1.00
N GLY A 198 -3.78 -22.51 0.27
CA GLY A 198 -2.32 -22.36 0.27
C GLY A 198 -1.87 -21.01 -0.29
N SER A 199 -2.46 -20.56 -1.40
CA SER A 199 -2.17 -19.24 -1.99
C SER A 199 -2.53 -18.12 -1.03
N MET A 200 -3.68 -18.19 -0.38
CA MET A 200 -4.13 -17.18 0.59
C MET A 200 -3.20 -17.16 1.82
N ALA A 201 -2.80 -18.32 2.33
CA ALA A 201 -1.88 -18.43 3.46
C ALA A 201 -0.51 -17.83 3.16
N LEU A 202 0.07 -18.13 1.99
CA LEU A 202 1.33 -17.58 1.54
C LEU A 202 1.24 -16.06 1.30
N GLY A 203 0.14 -15.60 0.70
CA GLY A 203 -0.12 -14.17 0.50
C GLY A 203 -0.20 -13.41 1.81
N GLU A 204 -0.93 -13.94 2.80
CA GLU A 204 -1.04 -13.32 4.12
C GLU A 204 0.31 -13.32 4.86
N TRP A 205 1.05 -14.43 4.83
CA TRP A 205 2.39 -14.51 5.43
C TRP A 205 3.33 -13.46 4.84
N LEU A 206 3.38 -13.38 3.51
CA LEU A 206 4.26 -12.45 2.81
C LEU A 206 3.86 -10.99 3.08
N SER A 207 2.56 -10.69 3.13
CA SER A 207 2.03 -9.38 3.48
C SER A 207 2.50 -8.94 4.87
N VAL A 208 2.33 -9.81 5.88
CA VAL A 208 2.75 -9.51 7.26
C VAL A 208 4.26 -9.38 7.37
N GLN A 209 5.03 -10.28 6.75
CA GLN A 209 6.49 -10.21 6.78
C GLN A 209 7.03 -8.96 6.08
N SER A 210 6.54 -8.65 4.89
CA SER A 210 6.98 -7.46 4.16
C SER A 210 6.66 -6.17 4.93
N SER A 211 5.48 -6.09 5.54
CA SER A 211 5.11 -4.95 6.40
C SER A 211 6.05 -4.84 7.60
N ARG A 212 6.35 -5.98 8.25
CA ARG A 212 7.27 -6.03 9.39
C ARG A 212 8.69 -5.62 9.00
N GLU A 213 9.22 -6.13 7.90
CA GLU A 213 10.55 -5.77 7.40
C GLU A 213 10.64 -4.27 7.09
N LEU A 214 9.59 -3.71 6.48
CA LEU A 214 9.48 -2.27 6.23
C LEU A 214 9.49 -1.46 7.54
N TYR A 215 8.68 -1.85 8.52
CA TYR A 215 8.65 -1.16 9.82
C TYR A 215 9.97 -1.27 10.57
N GLN A 216 10.61 -2.45 10.57
CA GLN A 216 11.92 -2.64 11.17
C GLN A 216 12.98 -1.76 10.52
N ARG A 217 12.93 -1.63 9.19
CA ARG A 217 13.84 -0.73 8.47
C ARG A 217 13.60 0.73 8.82
N GLN A 218 12.34 1.16 8.90
CA GLN A 218 12.02 2.55 9.28
C GLN A 218 12.47 2.85 10.71
N LEU A 219 12.21 1.95 11.67
CA LEU A 219 12.70 2.09 13.04
C LEU A 219 14.23 2.16 13.12
N ALA A 220 14.95 1.38 12.32
CA ALA A 220 16.41 1.43 12.29
C ALA A 220 16.97 2.74 11.67
N ILE A 221 16.24 3.34 10.73
CA ILE A 221 16.59 4.66 10.17
C ILE A 221 16.36 5.73 11.24
N GLU A 222 15.18 5.72 11.87
CA GLU A 222 14.80 6.63 12.95
C GLU A 222 15.80 6.59 14.11
N GLU A 223 16.19 5.38 14.54
CA GLU A 223 17.19 5.19 15.60
C GLU A 223 18.55 5.81 15.23
N ALA A 224 18.96 5.71 13.96
CA ALA A 224 20.19 6.31 13.47
C ALA A 224 20.09 7.85 13.33
N GLU A 225 18.93 8.37 12.97
CA GLU A 225 18.65 9.81 12.85
C GLU A 225 18.64 10.47 14.25
N ILE A 226 17.96 9.87 15.24
CA ILE A 226 17.99 10.30 16.64
C ILE A 226 19.43 10.36 17.19
N ALA A 227 20.24 9.33 16.90
CA ALA A 227 21.62 9.28 17.39
C ALA A 227 22.56 10.27 16.69
N SER A 228 22.29 10.63 15.43
CA SER A 228 23.17 11.48 14.63
C SER A 228 22.80 12.97 14.69
N ASN A 229 21.51 13.30 14.71
CA ASN A 229 20.98 14.66 14.65
C ASN A 229 19.80 14.88 15.61
N PRO A 230 19.98 14.76 16.94
CA PRO A 230 18.89 14.88 17.90
C PRO A 230 18.19 16.26 17.89
N ASP A 231 18.92 17.32 17.53
CA ASP A 231 18.31 18.66 17.40
C ASP A 231 17.33 18.74 16.22
N GLU A 232 17.60 18.02 15.13
CA GLU A 232 16.73 17.96 13.95
C GLU A 232 15.45 17.18 14.28
N GLU A 233 15.59 16.00 14.89
CA GLU A 233 14.46 15.18 15.33
C GLU A 233 13.56 15.88 16.38
N ALA A 234 14.15 16.71 17.26
CA ALA A 234 13.38 17.53 18.19
C ALA A 234 12.55 18.59 17.46
N GLU A 235 13.09 19.17 16.38
CA GLU A 235 12.35 20.12 15.55
C GLU A 235 11.20 19.43 14.81
N GLU A 236 11.42 18.23 14.26
CA GLU A 236 10.39 17.44 13.59
C GLU A 236 9.23 17.09 14.55
N LEU A 237 9.55 16.56 15.74
CA LEU A 237 8.54 16.25 16.75
C LEU A 237 7.79 17.51 17.24
N ALA A 238 8.49 18.64 17.39
CA ALA A 238 7.85 19.90 17.74
C ALA A 238 6.87 20.38 16.66
N LEU A 239 7.20 20.21 15.38
CA LEU A 239 6.29 20.53 14.27
C LEU A 239 5.04 19.64 14.27
N ILE A 240 5.19 18.34 14.57
CA ILE A 240 4.06 17.42 14.71
C ILE A 240 3.12 17.88 15.84
N TYR A 241 3.65 18.27 16.98
CA TYR A 241 2.82 18.77 18.09
C TYR A 241 2.18 20.13 17.81
N GLN A 242 2.87 21.04 17.12
CA GLN A 242 2.27 22.30 16.67
C GLN A 242 1.10 22.05 15.70
N ALA A 243 1.24 21.10 14.77
CA ALA A 243 0.16 20.71 13.86
C ALA A 243 -1.06 20.14 14.62
N ARG A 244 -0.86 19.58 15.82
CA ARG A 244 -1.92 19.11 16.72
C ARG A 244 -2.50 20.20 17.63
N GLY A 245 -1.99 21.43 17.53
CA GLY A 245 -2.52 22.60 18.21
C GLY A 245 -1.78 23.04 19.47
N LEU A 246 -0.58 22.50 19.74
CA LEU A 246 0.29 23.04 20.79
C LEU A 246 0.94 24.34 20.32
N ASP A 247 1.20 25.26 21.25
CA ASP A 247 2.01 26.44 20.93
C ASP A 247 3.48 26.06 20.70
N GLU A 248 4.20 26.90 19.94
CA GLU A 248 5.58 26.63 19.52
C GLU A 248 6.53 26.43 20.70
N GLU A 249 6.39 27.23 21.76
CA GLU A 249 7.25 27.18 22.94
C GLU A 249 7.04 25.87 23.72
N GLN A 250 5.78 25.48 23.95
CA GLN A 250 5.41 24.21 24.57
C GLN A 250 5.82 23.01 23.73
N ALA A 251 5.57 23.04 22.42
CA ALA A 251 5.89 21.95 21.52
C ALA A 251 7.40 21.68 21.47
N ARG A 252 8.23 22.75 21.38
CA ARG A 252 9.69 22.62 21.45
C ARG A 252 10.14 22.10 22.81
N ALA A 253 9.63 22.64 23.91
CA ALA A 253 10.01 22.21 25.25
C ALA A 253 9.71 20.71 25.48
N ILE A 254 8.54 20.23 25.03
CA ILE A 254 8.15 18.82 25.12
C ILE A 254 9.04 17.95 24.24
N ALA A 255 9.26 18.35 22.97
CA ALA A 255 10.09 17.58 22.05
C ALA A 255 11.52 17.44 22.59
N THR A 256 12.17 18.53 22.99
CA THR A 256 13.51 18.49 23.58
C THR A 256 13.55 17.60 24.82
N GLN A 257 12.52 17.63 25.67
CA GLN A 257 12.47 16.77 26.86
C GLN A 257 12.33 15.29 26.51
N ILE A 258 11.52 14.94 25.50
CA ILE A 258 11.34 13.55 25.04
C ILE A 258 12.64 13.01 24.45
N LEU A 259 13.36 13.83 23.69
CA LEU A 259 14.63 13.44 23.05
C LEU A 259 15.82 13.32 24.01
N GLN A 260 15.67 13.67 25.30
CA GLN A 260 16.71 13.42 26.30
C GLN A 260 16.93 11.93 26.58
N ASP A 261 15.95 11.09 26.27
CA ASP A 261 16.02 9.63 26.40
C ASP A 261 15.77 8.99 25.03
N GLU A 262 16.80 8.40 24.44
CA GLU A 262 16.75 7.82 23.09
C GLU A 262 15.65 6.76 22.94
N ALA A 263 15.37 5.98 24.01
CA ALA A 263 14.35 4.95 23.97
C ALA A 263 12.93 5.53 23.95
N ASN A 264 12.69 6.62 24.68
CA ASN A 264 11.43 7.36 24.64
C ASN A 264 11.29 8.17 23.35
N ALA A 265 12.39 8.73 22.83
CA ALA A 265 12.45 9.42 21.55
C ALA A 265 12.00 8.49 20.42
N LEU A 266 12.65 7.33 20.28
CA LEU A 266 12.34 6.35 19.25
C LEU A 266 10.89 5.86 19.36
N GLN A 267 10.40 5.59 20.58
CA GLN A 267 9.00 5.19 20.76
C GLN A 267 8.00 6.28 20.38
N THR A 268 8.34 7.55 20.66
CA THR A 268 7.47 8.68 20.38
C THR A 268 7.47 8.99 18.89
N LEU A 269 8.64 9.17 18.27
CA LEU A 269 8.78 9.45 16.84
C LEU A 269 8.22 8.31 16.00
N ALA A 270 8.45 7.04 16.37
CA ALA A 270 7.82 5.92 15.67
C ALA A 270 6.29 5.99 15.67
N ARG A 271 5.67 6.46 16.76
CA ARG A 271 4.21 6.57 16.86
C ARG A 271 3.68 7.84 16.21
N GLU A 272 4.35 8.95 16.44
CA GLU A 272 3.86 10.29 16.08
C GLU A 272 4.22 10.67 14.64
N GLU A 273 5.39 10.26 14.16
CA GLU A 273 5.83 10.47 12.77
C GLU A 273 5.48 9.28 11.88
N LEU A 274 5.92 8.07 12.24
CA LEU A 274 5.80 6.90 11.37
C LEU A 274 4.42 6.21 11.46
N GLY A 275 3.64 6.48 12.50
CA GLY A 275 2.37 5.79 12.78
C GLY A 275 2.55 4.29 13.08
N ILE A 276 3.74 3.90 13.53
CA ILE A 276 4.12 2.52 13.87
C ILE A 276 4.07 2.39 15.39
N ASP A 277 3.47 1.33 15.90
CA ASP A 277 3.72 0.93 17.28
C ASP A 277 4.94 0.00 17.32
N PRO A 278 6.07 0.41 17.89
CA PRO A 278 7.27 -0.43 17.96
C PRO A 278 7.04 -1.76 18.68
N GLN A 279 6.01 -1.82 19.53
CA GLN A 279 5.64 -2.99 20.32
C GLN A 279 4.73 -3.96 19.54
N GLU A 280 4.11 -3.51 18.44
CA GLU A 280 3.16 -4.29 17.64
C GLU A 280 3.46 -4.22 16.13
N LEU A 281 4.53 -4.89 15.69
CA LEU A 281 4.94 -4.96 14.28
C LEU A 281 4.08 -5.89 13.40
N GLY A 282 2.78 -6.02 13.69
CA GLY A 282 1.84 -6.82 12.89
C GLY A 282 1.64 -8.28 13.32
N GLY A 283 2.03 -8.65 14.54
CA GLY A 283 1.79 -9.98 15.11
C GLY A 283 2.58 -11.11 14.44
N SER A 284 2.11 -12.36 14.58
CA SER A 284 2.75 -13.53 14.00
C SER A 284 2.28 -13.78 12.57
N ALA A 285 3.18 -13.65 11.59
CA ALA A 285 2.88 -13.96 10.18
C ALA A 285 2.40 -15.40 9.97
N TRP A 286 2.90 -16.34 10.77
CA TRP A 286 2.48 -17.74 10.72
C TRP A 286 1.06 -17.95 11.24
N GLU A 287 0.67 -17.20 12.27
CA GLU A 287 -0.69 -17.24 12.81
C GLU A 287 -1.68 -16.66 11.80
N ALA A 288 -1.34 -15.53 11.18
CA ALA A 288 -2.14 -14.92 10.12
C ALA A 288 -2.29 -15.86 8.91
N ALA A 289 -1.20 -16.50 8.48
CA ALA A 289 -1.23 -17.48 7.39
C ALA A 289 -2.11 -18.69 7.70
N LEU A 290 -1.96 -19.28 8.89
CA LEU A 290 -2.71 -20.46 9.29
C LEU A 290 -4.20 -20.16 9.47
N THR A 291 -4.53 -19.01 10.07
CA THR A 291 -5.92 -18.59 10.21
C THR A 291 -6.57 -18.37 8.84
N SER A 292 -5.92 -17.65 7.93
CA SER A 292 -6.39 -17.47 6.55
C SER A 292 -6.58 -18.79 5.82
N PHE A 293 -5.62 -19.72 5.93
CA PHE A 293 -5.73 -21.07 5.37
C PHE A 293 -7.00 -21.79 5.84
N LEU A 294 -7.20 -21.85 7.16
CA LEU A 294 -8.31 -22.59 7.77
C LEU A 294 -9.65 -21.96 7.41
N LEU A 295 -9.74 -20.63 7.46
CA LEU A 295 -10.97 -19.90 7.15
C LEU A 295 -11.38 -20.10 5.69
N PHE A 296 -10.43 -19.98 4.76
CA PHE A 296 -10.66 -20.29 3.36
C PHE A 296 -11.10 -21.74 3.16
N ALA A 297 -10.40 -22.69 3.77
CA ALA A 297 -10.71 -24.12 3.65
C ALA A 297 -12.12 -24.47 4.17
N VAL A 298 -12.54 -23.86 5.29
CA VAL A 298 -13.89 -24.02 5.86
C VAL A 298 -14.95 -23.49 4.90
N GLY A 299 -14.71 -22.38 4.20
CA GLY A 299 -15.60 -21.91 3.14
C GLY A 299 -15.62 -22.83 1.93
N ALA A 300 -14.44 -23.19 1.44
CA ALA A 300 -14.24 -23.93 0.20
C ALA A 300 -14.73 -25.38 0.26
N ILE A 301 -14.80 -26.01 1.44
CA ILE A 301 -15.27 -27.40 1.56
C ILE A 301 -16.80 -27.52 1.35
N ILE A 302 -17.56 -26.46 1.65
CA ILE A 302 -19.04 -26.44 1.58
C ILE A 302 -19.56 -26.86 0.20
N PRO A 303 -19.11 -26.29 -0.94
CA PRO A 303 -19.56 -26.72 -2.25
C PRO A 303 -19.10 -28.14 -2.64
N VAL A 304 -18.03 -28.65 -2.01
CA VAL A 304 -17.40 -29.93 -2.38
C VAL A 304 -18.01 -31.11 -1.64
N VAL A 305 -18.46 -30.91 -0.40
CA VAL A 305 -18.90 -32.00 0.49
C VAL A 305 -20.03 -32.83 -0.10
N SER A 306 -20.92 -32.25 -0.91
CA SER A 306 -22.01 -32.99 -1.55
C SER A 306 -21.51 -34.04 -2.54
N PHE A 307 -20.40 -33.78 -3.23
CA PHE A 307 -19.80 -34.69 -4.22
C PHE A 307 -19.07 -35.88 -3.59
N ILE A 308 -18.88 -35.89 -2.27
CA ILE A 308 -18.36 -37.04 -1.53
C ILE A 308 -19.44 -38.12 -1.40
N PHE A 309 -20.70 -37.72 -1.22
CA PHE A 309 -21.81 -38.62 -0.88
C PHE A 309 -22.82 -38.83 -2.02
N LEU A 310 -22.92 -37.86 -2.93
CA LEU A 310 -23.90 -37.85 -4.01
C LEU A 310 -23.21 -37.80 -5.37
N SER A 311 -23.95 -38.15 -6.42
CA SER A 311 -23.48 -38.07 -7.81
C SER A 311 -24.53 -37.43 -8.73
N GLY A 312 -24.09 -37.04 -9.94
CA GLY A 312 -24.94 -36.46 -10.97
C GLY A 312 -25.63 -35.17 -10.54
N THR A 313 -26.84 -34.95 -11.03
CA THR A 313 -27.64 -33.74 -10.77
C THR A 313 -27.95 -33.56 -9.28
N ALA A 314 -28.12 -34.65 -8.52
CA ALA A 314 -28.38 -34.58 -7.09
C ALA A 314 -27.21 -33.94 -6.32
N ALA A 315 -25.96 -34.27 -6.68
CA ALA A 315 -24.77 -33.67 -6.06
C ALA A 315 -24.65 -32.17 -6.35
N ILE A 316 -24.97 -31.76 -7.58
CA ILE A 316 -24.95 -30.35 -8.01
C ILE A 316 -26.01 -29.55 -7.25
N VAL A 317 -27.25 -30.05 -7.19
CA VAL A 317 -28.34 -29.37 -6.45
C VAL A 317 -28.00 -29.26 -4.97
N ALA A 318 -27.49 -30.33 -4.35
CA ALA A 318 -27.05 -30.30 -2.96
C ALA A 318 -25.90 -29.31 -2.74
N SER A 319 -24.91 -29.24 -3.66
CA SER A 319 -23.80 -28.28 -3.60
C SER A 319 -24.31 -26.83 -3.59
N VAL A 320 -25.22 -26.50 -4.52
CA VAL A 320 -25.80 -25.16 -4.63
C VAL A 320 -26.62 -24.81 -3.39
N LEU A 321 -27.43 -25.74 -2.87
CA LEU A 321 -28.23 -25.51 -1.66
C LEU A 321 -27.36 -25.29 -0.42
N LEU A 322 -26.35 -26.14 -0.20
CA LEU A 322 -25.41 -25.99 0.92
C LEU A 322 -24.63 -24.69 0.81
N SER A 323 -24.17 -24.35 -0.39
CA SER A 323 -23.44 -23.10 -0.62
C SER A 323 -24.33 -21.87 -0.47
N THR A 324 -25.60 -21.94 -0.86
CA THR A 324 -26.59 -20.88 -0.63
C THR A 324 -26.79 -20.65 0.86
N ALA A 325 -26.97 -21.74 1.63
CA ALA A 325 -27.09 -21.65 3.09
C ALA A 325 -25.81 -21.08 3.72
N GLY A 326 -24.63 -21.53 3.27
CA GLY A 326 -23.34 -21.03 3.72
C GLY A 326 -23.13 -19.54 3.43
N LEU A 327 -23.41 -19.10 2.20
CA LEU A 327 -23.35 -17.68 1.80
C LEU A 327 -24.30 -16.82 2.61
N PHE A 328 -25.52 -17.30 2.86
CA PHE A 328 -26.47 -16.59 3.69
C PHE A 328 -25.98 -16.48 5.14
N ALA A 329 -25.44 -17.56 5.71
CA ALA A 329 -24.91 -17.58 7.07
C ALA A 329 -23.70 -16.64 7.23
N ILE A 330 -22.77 -16.67 6.28
CA ILE A 330 -21.62 -15.75 6.20
C ILE A 330 -22.11 -14.30 6.09
N GLY A 331 -23.02 -14.02 5.14
CA GLY A 331 -23.59 -12.69 4.95
C GLY A 331 -24.38 -12.17 6.15
N ALA A 332 -25.08 -13.06 6.87
CA ALA A 332 -25.72 -12.77 8.14
C ALA A 332 -24.70 -12.45 9.23
N GLY A 333 -23.59 -13.20 9.32
CA GLY A 333 -22.48 -12.93 10.23
C GLY A 333 -21.91 -11.52 10.08
N ILE A 334 -21.80 -11.00 8.86
CA ILE A 334 -21.34 -9.62 8.59
C ILE A 334 -22.25 -8.57 9.24
N THR A 335 -23.54 -8.86 9.45
CA THR A 335 -24.48 -7.89 10.04
C THR A 335 -24.22 -7.59 11.51
N LEU A 336 -23.56 -8.51 12.21
CA LEU A 336 -23.10 -8.29 13.59
C LEU A 336 -22.16 -7.07 13.70
N PHE A 337 -21.48 -6.69 12.59
CA PHE A 337 -20.52 -5.57 12.57
C PHE A 337 -21.05 -4.33 11.86
N THR A 338 -21.99 -4.49 10.94
CA THR A 338 -22.44 -3.41 10.05
C THR A 338 -23.76 -2.77 10.49
N GLY A 339 -24.46 -3.35 11.47
CA GLY A 339 -25.76 -2.86 11.94
C GLY A 339 -26.89 -2.93 10.90
N ARG A 340 -26.64 -3.55 9.74
CA ARG A 340 -27.62 -3.73 8.66
C ARG A 340 -28.54 -4.93 8.95
N SER A 341 -29.70 -4.98 8.30
CA SER A 341 -30.60 -6.13 8.43
C SER A 341 -29.95 -7.44 7.92
N ILE A 342 -30.07 -8.51 8.70
CA ILE A 342 -29.60 -9.88 8.36
C ILE A 342 -30.06 -10.29 6.95
N LEU A 343 -31.35 -10.08 6.65
CA LEU A 343 -31.94 -10.44 5.37
C LEU A 343 -31.26 -9.72 4.21
N SER A 344 -31.01 -8.41 4.30
CA SER A 344 -30.36 -7.66 3.21
C SER A 344 -28.93 -8.13 2.95
N SER A 345 -28.13 -8.35 4.00
CA SER A 345 -26.73 -8.77 3.84
C SER A 345 -26.62 -10.22 3.36
N GLY A 346 -27.40 -11.13 3.96
CA GLY A 346 -27.42 -12.54 3.57
C GLY A 346 -27.92 -12.74 2.13
N THR A 347 -29.02 -12.09 1.75
CA THR A 347 -29.54 -12.18 0.37
C THR A 347 -28.57 -11.60 -0.66
N ARG A 348 -27.94 -10.45 -0.36
CA ARG A 348 -26.89 -9.88 -1.22
C ARG A 348 -25.73 -10.85 -1.43
N GLN A 349 -25.29 -11.53 -0.37
CA GLN A 349 -24.19 -12.49 -0.46
C GLN A 349 -24.54 -13.70 -1.32
N VAL A 350 -25.76 -14.24 -1.12
CA VAL A 350 -26.31 -15.31 -1.96
C VAL A 350 -26.40 -14.88 -3.42
N LEU A 351 -26.92 -13.68 -3.69
CA LEU A 351 -27.07 -13.18 -5.06
C LEU A 351 -25.73 -13.09 -5.79
N PHE A 352 -24.71 -12.50 -5.18
CA PHE A 352 -23.38 -12.40 -5.79
C PHE A 352 -22.72 -13.77 -5.96
N GLY A 353 -22.79 -14.63 -4.95
CA GLY A 353 -22.20 -15.97 -5.03
C GLY A 353 -22.87 -16.85 -6.09
N LEU A 354 -24.20 -16.83 -6.17
CA LEU A 354 -24.94 -17.57 -7.21
C LEU A 354 -24.75 -16.97 -8.60
N ALA A 355 -24.62 -15.65 -8.73
CA ALA A 355 -24.30 -15.02 -10.01
C ALA A 355 -22.93 -15.45 -10.54
N ALA A 356 -21.90 -15.46 -9.67
CA ALA A 356 -20.57 -15.94 -10.03
C ALA A 356 -20.60 -17.42 -10.43
N ALA A 357 -21.29 -18.26 -9.66
CA ALA A 357 -21.44 -19.68 -9.94
C ALA A 357 -22.21 -19.97 -11.24
N ALA A 358 -23.27 -19.19 -11.52
CA ALA A 358 -24.03 -19.29 -12.76
C ALA A 358 -23.18 -18.89 -13.97
N LEU A 359 -22.37 -17.83 -13.84
CA LEU A 359 -21.45 -17.39 -14.88
C LEU A 359 -20.45 -18.50 -15.22
N THR A 360 -19.79 -19.08 -14.22
CA THR A 360 -18.81 -20.16 -14.47
C THR A 360 -19.47 -21.42 -15.00
N PHE A 361 -20.67 -21.78 -14.53
CA PHE A 361 -21.44 -22.89 -15.09
C PHE A 361 -21.73 -22.69 -16.57
N LEU A 362 -22.16 -21.50 -16.98
CA LEU A 362 -22.42 -21.17 -18.39
C LEU A 362 -21.15 -21.25 -19.22
N VAL A 363 -20.04 -20.71 -18.74
CA VAL A 363 -18.72 -20.82 -19.40
C VAL A 363 -18.31 -22.28 -19.54
N GLY A 364 -18.43 -23.06 -18.47
CA GLY A 364 -18.16 -24.50 -18.48
C GLY A 364 -19.00 -25.25 -19.50
N ARG A 365 -20.29 -24.92 -19.60
CA ARG A 365 -21.20 -25.48 -20.61
C ARG A 365 -20.77 -25.12 -22.03
N LEU A 366 -20.38 -23.88 -22.29
CA LEU A 366 -19.88 -23.46 -23.60
C LEU A 366 -18.60 -24.21 -23.98
N ILE A 367 -17.67 -24.36 -23.03
CA ILE A 367 -16.40 -25.05 -23.27
C ILE A 367 -16.63 -26.55 -23.49
N GLY A 368 -17.43 -27.20 -22.64
CA GLY A 368 -17.74 -28.62 -22.74
C GLY A 368 -18.41 -29.01 -24.07
N VAL A 369 -19.30 -28.15 -24.58
CA VAL A 369 -19.94 -28.35 -25.90
C VAL A 369 -18.94 -28.24 -27.06
N ASN A 370 -17.87 -27.44 -26.94
CA ASN A 370 -16.88 -27.24 -28.00
C ASN A 370 -15.69 -28.23 -27.94
N LEU A 371 -15.36 -28.75 -26.76
CA LEU A 371 -14.24 -29.70 -26.58
C LEU A 371 -14.67 -31.18 -26.61
N GLY A 372 -15.95 -31.47 -26.34
CA GLY A 372 -16.51 -32.82 -26.35
C GLY A 372 -17.38 -33.16 -27.58
N GLY A 373 -17.42 -32.26 -28.57
CA GLY A 373 -18.15 -32.42 -29.84
C GLY A 373 -17.35 -33.11 -30.93
#